data_AF-A0ABD1QMT2-F1
#
_entry.id   AF-A0ABD1QMT2-F1
#
_cell.length_a   1.000
_cell.length_b   1.000
_cell.length_c   1.000
_cell.angle_alpha   90.00
_cell.angle_beta   90.00
_cell.angle_gamma   90.00
#
_symmetry.space_group_name_H-M   'P 1'
#
loop_
_entity.id
_entity.type
_entity.pdbx_description
1 polymer ?
#
loop_
_entity_poly.entity_id
_entity_poly.type
_entity_poly.pdbx_seq_one_letter_code
_entity_poly.pdbx_strand_id
1 'polypeptide(L)'
;MSKRKTPSLVAFHSNSRLIGEESLGLLARYPTKVYSHLPILLSKPFDYTQKFLQSLYLSYDITPDKTRDVAVYKTEEDEREFSKLTVEEMVAMILKYAMGLAENQAMSSVKDVVITVPSTWEWLRRGVVDGCRLSWDQCAGFSQ
;
A
#
# COMPACT_ATOMS: atom_id res chain seq x y z
N MET A 1 14.14 6.99 -18.20
CA MET A 1 15.17 6.00 -17.79
C MET A 1 14.43 4.77 -17.30
N SER A 2 14.58 3.60 -17.94
CA SER A 2 13.92 2.37 -17.49
C SER A 2 14.54 1.94 -16.16
N LYS A 3 13.77 2.03 -15.08
CA LYS A 3 14.17 1.59 -13.74
C LYS A 3 13.63 0.20 -13.49
N ARG A 4 14.47 -0.65 -12.91
CA ARG A 4 14.16 -2.05 -12.61
C ARG A 4 13.61 -2.28 -11.19
N LYS A 5 13.45 -1.19 -10.42
CA LYS A 5 13.04 -1.22 -9.02
C LYS A 5 12.09 -0.06 -8.75
N THR A 6 10.90 -0.39 -8.25
CA THR A 6 9.92 0.57 -7.77
C THR A 6 9.99 0.63 -6.25
N PRO A 7 10.17 1.80 -5.62
CA PRO A 7 10.13 1.90 -4.17
C PRO A 7 8.71 1.59 -3.66
N SER A 8 8.60 0.89 -2.54
CA SER A 8 7.31 0.54 -1.93
C SER A 8 6.75 1.71 -1.12
N LEU A 9 6.36 2.77 -1.82
CA LEU A 9 5.81 4.00 -1.26
C LEU A 9 4.48 4.32 -1.94
N VAL A 10 3.53 4.82 -1.17
CA VAL A 10 2.22 5.26 -1.64
C VAL A 10 1.97 6.66 -1.11
N ALA A 11 1.58 7.58 -1.97
CA ALA A 11 1.23 8.94 -1.60
C ALA A 11 -0.13 9.32 -2.14
N PHE A 12 -0.84 10.16 -1.38
CA PHE A 12 -2.12 10.73 -1.77
C PHE A 12 -1.94 12.25 -1.84
N HIS A 13 -2.11 12.79 -3.04
CA HIS A 13 -1.95 14.21 -3.28
C HIS A 13 -2.87 14.70 -4.38
N SER A 14 -3.58 15.79 -4.11
CA SER A 14 -4.43 16.48 -5.09
C SER A 14 -5.40 15.55 -5.81
N ASN A 15 -6.04 14.66 -5.06
CA ASN A 15 -7.04 13.73 -5.58
C ASN A 15 -6.46 12.69 -6.54
N SER A 16 -5.17 12.42 -6.38
CA SER A 16 -4.44 11.44 -7.17
C SER A 16 -3.62 10.54 -6.26
N ARG A 17 -3.65 9.25 -6.55
CA ARG A 17 -2.81 8.27 -5.90
C ARG A 17 -1.52 8.12 -6.68
N LEU A 18 -0.41 8.45 -6.04
CA LEU A 18 0.94 8.31 -6.57
C LEU A 18 1.63 7.11 -5.94
N ILE A 19 2.32 6.32 -6.76
CA ILE A 19 2.97 5.08 -6.32
C ILE A 19 4.43 5.10 -6.78
N GLY A 20 5.33 4.62 -5.93
CA GLY A 20 6.71 4.44 -6.30
C GLY A 20 7.45 5.76 -6.45
N GLU A 21 7.97 6.05 -7.64
CA GLU A 21 8.86 7.20 -7.85
C GLU A 21 8.15 8.54 -7.69
N GLU A 22 6.90 8.61 -8.13
CA GLU A 22 6.09 9.81 -7.98
C GLU A 22 5.87 10.13 -6.50
N SER A 23 5.61 9.09 -5.70
CA SER A 23 5.49 9.24 -4.25
C SER A 23 6.82 9.59 -3.56
N LEU A 24 7.95 9.07 -4.06
CA LEU A 24 9.27 9.41 -3.54
C LEU A 24 9.61 10.89 -3.75
N GLY A 25 9.20 11.48 -4.87
CA GLY A 25 9.37 12.90 -5.14
C GLY A 25 8.62 13.80 -4.17
N LEU A 26 7.46 13.34 -3.65
CA LEU A 26 6.68 14.08 -2.66
C LEU A 26 7.19 13.93 -1.23
N LEU A 27 7.97 12.89 -0.92
CA LEU A 27 8.42 12.59 0.45
C LEU A 27 9.15 13.77 1.11
N ALA A 28 9.98 14.49 0.35
CA ALA A 28 10.73 15.64 0.87
C ALA A 28 9.84 16.85 1.17
N ARG A 29 8.71 16.99 0.48
CA ARG A 29 7.83 18.17 0.58
C ARG A 29 6.63 17.93 1.50
N TYR A 30 6.06 16.74 1.45
CA TYR A 30 4.86 16.34 2.18
C TYR A 30 5.06 14.96 2.84
N PRO A 31 5.96 14.83 3.84
CA PRO A 31 6.28 13.54 4.44
C PRO A 31 5.08 12.88 5.13
N THR A 32 4.10 13.67 5.59
CA THR A 32 2.87 13.16 6.23
C THR A 32 1.89 12.51 5.24
N LYS A 33 2.01 12.82 3.95
CA LYS A 33 1.13 12.29 2.88
C LYS A 33 1.73 11.09 2.15
N VAL A 34 2.96 10.71 2.49
CA VAL A 34 3.68 9.59 1.88
C VAL A 34 3.80 8.48 2.90
N TYR A 35 3.11 7.37 2.63
CA TYR A 35 3.11 6.18 3.46
C TYR A 35 4.26 5.25 3.08
N SER A 36 5.07 4.92 4.08
CA SER A 36 6.29 4.12 3.94
C SER A 36 6.27 2.89 4.84
N HIS A 37 7.23 1.97 4.65
CA HIS A 37 7.39 0.76 5.46
C HIS A 37 6.16 -0.19 5.49
N LEU A 38 5.32 -0.14 4.46
CA LEU A 38 4.09 -0.93 4.36
C LEU A 38 4.29 -2.45 4.57
N PRO A 39 5.35 -3.10 4.03
CA PRO A 39 5.55 -4.53 4.26
C PRO A 39 5.77 -4.89 5.74
N ILE A 40 6.38 -3.99 6.53
CA ILE A 40 6.67 -4.26 7.95
C ILE A 40 5.41 -4.12 8.80
N LEU A 41 4.53 -3.20 8.40
CA LEU A 41 3.30 -2.84 9.12
C LEU A 41 2.10 -3.74 8.77
N LEU A 42 2.23 -4.57 7.74
CA LEU A 42 1.16 -5.43 7.25
C LEU A 42 0.69 -6.41 8.34
N SER A 43 -0.62 -6.53 8.57
CA SER A 43 -1.19 -7.45 9.57
C SER A 43 -0.57 -7.37 10.98
N LYS A 44 -0.04 -6.19 11.36
CA LYS A 44 0.43 -5.91 12.72
C LYS A 44 -0.68 -5.29 13.56
N PRO A 45 -0.68 -5.56 14.89
CA PRO A 45 -1.65 -4.94 15.79
C PRO A 45 -1.42 -3.42 15.85
N PHE A 46 -2.49 -2.67 16.12
CA PHE A 46 -2.47 -1.21 16.18
C PHE A 46 -1.37 -0.67 17.11
N ASP A 47 -1.21 -1.25 18.31
CA ASP A 47 -0.19 -0.83 19.29
C ASP A 47 1.24 -0.95 18.75
N TYR A 48 1.53 -2.01 17.98
CA TYR A 48 2.84 -2.17 17.35
C TYR A 48 3.07 -1.11 16.27
N THR A 49 2.06 -0.89 15.42
CA THR A 49 2.13 0.10 14.35
C THR A 49 2.32 1.52 14.91
N GLN A 50 1.59 1.87 15.97
CA GLN A 50 1.72 3.18 16.63
C GLN A 50 3.13 3.39 17.18
N LYS A 51 3.68 2.42 17.91
CA LYS A 51 5.05 2.48 18.46
C LYS A 51 6.11 2.55 17.36
N PHE A 52 5.93 1.78 16.30
CA PHE A 52 6.85 1.78 15.16
C PHE A 52 6.88 3.16 14.47
N LEU A 53 5.72 3.74 14.19
CA LEU A 53 5.63 5.06 13.57
C LEU A 53 6.20 6.17 14.45
N GLN A 54 5.94 6.12 15.77
CA GLN A 54 6.53 7.05 16.73
C GLN A 54 8.06 6.95 16.74
N SER A 55 8.64 5.73 16.66
CA SER A 55 10.09 5.54 16.62
C SER A 55 10.76 6.16 15.39
N LEU A 56 9.99 6.31 14.31
CA LEU A 56 10.43 6.91 13.05
C LEU A 56 10.07 8.40 12.94
N TYR A 57 9.46 8.99 13.98
CA TYR A 57 8.94 10.36 13.97
C TYR A 57 7.95 10.63 12.82
N LEU A 58 7.18 9.60 12.43
CA LEU A 58 6.17 9.70 11.38
C LEU A 58 4.80 10.02 11.98
N SER A 59 4.35 11.26 11.81
CA SER A 59 3.06 11.75 12.30
C SER A 59 1.93 11.44 11.32
N TYR A 60 1.57 10.15 11.19
CA TYR A 60 0.38 9.74 10.43
C TYR A 60 -0.86 9.73 11.32
N ASP A 61 -2.01 10.17 10.78
CA ASP A 61 -3.30 10.01 11.47
C ASP A 61 -3.76 8.55 11.31
N ILE A 62 -3.63 7.78 12.39
CA ILE A 62 -4.01 6.37 12.45
C ILE A 62 -5.12 6.16 13.48
N THR A 63 -6.07 5.29 13.14
CA THR A 63 -7.13 4.84 14.04
C THR A 63 -7.21 3.32 14.09
N PRO A 64 -7.55 2.71 15.23
CA PRO A 64 -7.72 1.27 15.31
C PRO A 64 -9.01 0.83 14.60
N ASP A 65 -8.92 -0.25 13.81
CA ASP A 65 -10.10 -0.96 13.33
C ASP A 65 -10.77 -1.72 14.48
N LYS A 66 -12.08 -1.53 14.66
CA LYS A 66 -12.88 -2.15 15.72
C LYS A 66 -12.98 -3.67 15.59
N THR A 67 -12.75 -4.22 14.40
CA THR A 67 -12.96 -5.65 14.12
C THR A 67 -11.68 -6.46 14.03
N ARG A 68 -10.62 -5.88 13.46
CA ARG A 68 -9.38 -6.57 13.10
C ARG A 68 -8.15 -6.15 13.92
N ASP A 69 -8.27 -5.14 14.77
CA ASP A 69 -7.16 -4.55 15.55
C ASP A 69 -5.96 -4.11 14.68
N VAL A 70 -6.23 -3.73 13.43
CA VAL A 70 -5.22 -3.20 12.50
C VAL A 70 -5.27 -1.67 12.45
N ALA A 71 -4.17 -1.06 12.04
CA ALA A 71 -4.10 0.38 11.82
C ALA A 71 -4.82 0.80 10.53
N VAL A 72 -5.77 1.72 10.68
CA VAL A 72 -6.45 2.42 9.58
C VAL A 72 -5.87 3.82 9.47
N TYR A 73 -5.26 4.12 8.33
CA TYR A 73 -4.69 5.41 8.01
C TYR A 73 -5.79 6.31 7.48
N LYS A 74 -5.86 7.52 8.01
CA LYS A 74 -6.70 8.57 7.46
C LYS A 74 -5.86 9.43 6.53
N THR A 75 -6.36 9.61 5.32
CA THR A 75 -5.83 10.59 4.37
C THR A 75 -6.63 11.88 4.51
N GLU A 76 -6.00 13.02 4.26
CA GLU A 76 -6.68 14.32 4.27
C GLU A 76 -7.52 14.58 3.00
N GLU A 77 -7.66 13.60 2.11
CA GLU A 77 -8.40 13.80 0.86
C GLU A 77 -9.91 13.60 1.08
N ASP A 78 -10.69 14.56 0.59
CA ASP A 78 -12.16 14.64 0.74
C ASP A 78 -12.94 13.55 -0.03
N GLU A 79 -12.25 12.69 -0.77
CA GLU A 79 -12.87 11.53 -1.41
C GLU A 79 -13.14 10.43 -0.38
N ARG A 80 -14.44 10.13 -0.21
CA ARG A 80 -14.95 9.12 0.74
C ARG A 80 -14.26 7.76 0.61
N GLU A 81 -13.78 7.40 -0.58
CA GLU A 81 -13.17 6.11 -0.89
C GLU A 81 -11.71 5.98 -0.41
N PHE A 82 -10.94 7.07 -0.34
CA PHE A 82 -9.55 7.04 0.15
C PHE A 82 -9.38 7.60 1.57
N SER A 83 -10.47 8.09 2.16
CA SER A 83 -10.48 8.68 3.51
C SER A 83 -10.01 7.73 4.63
N LYS A 84 -10.14 6.42 4.44
CA LYS A 84 -9.73 5.38 5.39
C LYS A 84 -9.14 4.20 4.63
N LEU A 85 -7.85 3.97 4.85
CA LEU A 85 -7.12 2.91 4.17
C LEU A 85 -6.35 2.05 5.17
N THR A 86 -6.43 0.74 4.98
CA THR A 86 -5.61 -0.25 5.68
C THR A 86 -4.27 -0.44 4.98
N VAL A 87 -3.30 -1.02 5.70
CA VAL A 87 -1.99 -1.35 5.10
C VAL A 87 -2.16 -2.36 3.96
N GLU A 88 -3.07 -3.32 4.10
CA GLU A 88 -3.36 -4.32 3.09
C GLU A 88 -3.85 -3.69 1.78
N GLU A 89 -4.70 -2.67 1.87
CA GLU A 89 -5.17 -1.92 0.70
C GLU A 89 -4.01 -1.16 0.03
N MET A 90 -3.14 -0.51 0.80
CA MET A 90 -1.97 0.18 0.21
C MET A 90 -1.01 -0.80 -0.48
N VAL A 91 -0.82 -2.00 0.09
CA VAL A 91 -0.04 -3.06 -0.56
C VAL A 91 -0.74 -3.56 -1.83
N ALA A 92 -2.07 -3.72 -1.80
CA ALA A 92 -2.86 -4.06 -2.98
C ALA A 92 -2.67 -3.03 -4.11
N MET A 93 -2.59 -1.74 -3.78
CA MET A 93 -2.32 -0.67 -4.75
C MET A 93 -0.93 -0.81 -5.39
N ILE A 94 0.09 -1.15 -4.61
CA ILE A 94 1.44 -1.41 -5.12
C ILE A 94 1.45 -2.62 -6.05
N LEU A 95 0.78 -3.71 -5.67
CA LEU A 95 0.67 -4.90 -6.50
C LEU A 95 -0.06 -4.61 -7.82
N LYS A 96 -1.15 -3.84 -7.77
CA LYS A 96 -1.89 -3.38 -8.96
C LYS A 96 -1.01 -2.55 -9.89
N TYR A 97 -0.20 -1.64 -9.33
CA TYR A 97 0.76 -0.87 -10.10
C TYR A 97 1.81 -1.76 -10.77
N ALA A 98 2.35 -2.74 -10.04
CA ALA A 98 3.32 -3.69 -10.58
C ALA A 98 2.72 -4.56 -11.71
N MET A 99 1.47 -5.00 -11.59
CA MET A 99 0.76 -5.71 -12.65
C MET A 99 0.61 -4.85 -13.90
N GLY A 100 0.18 -3.59 -13.77
CA GLY A 100 0.06 -2.68 -14.92
C GLY A 100 1.40 -2.45 -15.63
N LEU A 101 2.51 -2.39 -14.89
CA LEU A 101 3.85 -2.34 -15.50
C LEU A 101 4.19 -3.61 -16.27
N ALA A 102 3.85 -4.79 -15.72
CA ALA A 102 4.10 -6.07 -16.36
C ALA A 102 3.24 -6.26 -17.62
N GLU A 103 1.97 -5.88 -17.59
CA GLU A 103 1.06 -5.94 -18.73
C GLU A 103 1.51 -5.01 -19.86
N ASN A 104 1.94 -3.79 -19.52
CA ASN A 104 2.50 -2.84 -20.49
C ASN A 104 3.77 -3.39 -21.15
N GLN A 105 4.62 -4.09 -20.40
CA GLN A 105 5.83 -4.69 -20.94
C GLN A 105 5.55 -5.95 -21.77
N ALA A 106 4.58 -6.77 -21.35
CA ALA A 106 4.23 -8.03 -22.01
C ALA A 106 3.21 -7.86 -23.15
N MET A 107 2.62 -6.67 -23.30
CA MET A 107 1.52 -6.36 -24.23
C MET A 107 0.38 -7.39 -24.15
N SER A 108 0.18 -7.97 -22.97
CA SER A 108 -0.76 -9.06 -22.71
C SER A 108 -1.22 -9.01 -21.26
N SER A 109 -2.39 -9.59 -20.98
CA SER A 109 -2.91 -9.64 -19.61
C SER A 109 -2.12 -10.63 -18.76
N VAL A 110 -1.82 -10.22 -17.53
CA VAL A 110 -1.13 -11.07 -16.56
C VAL A 110 -2.19 -11.70 -15.67
N LYS A 111 -2.23 -13.04 -15.61
CA LYS A 111 -3.22 -13.80 -14.82
C LYS A 111 -2.69 -14.32 -13.49
N ASP A 112 -1.41 -14.70 -13.47
CA ASP A 112 -0.80 -15.36 -12.33
C ASP A 112 0.43 -14.59 -11.86
N VAL A 113 0.60 -14.49 -10.53
CA VAL A 113 1.75 -13.82 -9.90
C VAL A 113 2.29 -14.67 -8.77
N VAL A 114 3.62 -14.70 -8.64
CA VAL A 114 4.31 -15.33 -7.52
C VAL A 114 4.95 -14.23 -6.68
N ILE A 115 4.52 -14.10 -5.42
CA ILE A 115 5.04 -13.10 -4.48
C ILE A 115 5.99 -13.79 -3.49
N THR A 116 7.19 -13.24 -3.34
CA THR A 116 8.17 -13.73 -2.38
C THR A 116 7.93 -13.12 -1.00
N VAL A 117 7.92 -13.98 0.02
CA VAL A 117 7.83 -13.56 1.43
C VAL A 117 8.97 -14.22 2.21
N PRO A 118 9.62 -13.50 3.13
CA PRO A 118 10.59 -14.09 4.05
C PRO A 118 9.97 -15.24 4.87
N SER A 119 10.74 -16.30 5.08
CA SER A 119 10.26 -17.53 5.73
C SER A 119 9.83 -17.34 7.19
N THR A 120 10.37 -16.33 7.87
CA THR A 120 10.18 -16.09 9.31
C THR A 120 8.91 -15.29 9.65
N TRP A 121 8.18 -14.78 8.66
CA TRP A 121 7.05 -13.86 8.87
C TRP A 121 5.72 -14.43 8.39
N GLU A 122 5.11 -15.29 9.22
CA GLU A 122 3.79 -15.87 8.95
C GLU A 122 2.65 -14.84 8.88
N TRP A 123 2.75 -13.77 9.69
CA TRP A 123 1.82 -12.65 9.65
C TRP A 123 1.91 -11.89 8.32
N LEU A 124 3.10 -11.71 7.77
CA LEU A 124 3.31 -11.06 6.47
C LEU A 124 2.70 -11.89 5.34
N ARG A 125 2.88 -13.21 5.38
CA ARG A 125 2.29 -14.11 4.38
C ARG A 125 0.77 -13.93 4.30
N ARG A 126 0.09 -13.87 5.45
CA ARG A 126 -1.37 -13.67 5.51
C ARG A 126 -1.77 -12.32 4.92
N GLY A 127 -1.15 -11.24 5.36
CA GLY A 127 -1.49 -9.91 4.86
C GLY A 127 -1.19 -9.71 3.37
N VAL A 128 -0.16 -10.37 2.83
CA VAL A 128 0.16 -10.32 1.39
C VAL A 128 -0.93 -11.04 0.59
N VAL A 129 -1.43 -12.18 1.07
CA VAL A 129 -2.53 -12.89 0.44
C VAL A 129 -3.81 -12.04 0.45
N ASP A 130 -4.11 -11.38 1.58
CA ASP A 130 -5.26 -10.49 1.71
C ASP A 130 -5.15 -9.28 0.77
N GLY A 131 -3.97 -8.64 0.72
CA GLY A 131 -3.70 -7.54 -0.22
C GLY A 131 -3.80 -7.98 -1.68
N CYS A 132 -3.32 -9.18 -2.02
CA CYS A 132 -3.44 -9.73 -3.36
C CYS A 132 -4.92 -9.94 -3.75
N ARG A 133 -5.73 -10.48 -2.84
CA ARG A 133 -7.17 -10.65 -3.06
C ARG A 133 -7.86 -9.31 -3.34
N LEU A 134 -7.58 -8.29 -2.52
CA LEU A 134 -8.12 -6.94 -2.71
C LEU A 134 -7.71 -6.33 -4.05
N SER A 135 -6.45 -6.52 -4.48
CA SER A 135 -5.97 -5.98 -5.76
C SER A 135 -6.71 -6.57 -6.96
N TRP A 136 -7.07 -7.86 -6.90
CA TRP A 136 -7.72 -8.56 -8.00
C TRP A 136 -9.22 -8.31 -8.05
N ASP A 137 -9.89 -8.32 -6.90
CA ASP A 137 -11.32 -7.97 -6.80
C ASP A 137 -11.56 -6.51 -7.25
N GLN A 138 -10.65 -5.58 -6.94
CA GLN A 138 -10.69 -4.20 -7.45
C GLN A 138 -10.34 -4.05 -8.95
N CYS A 139 -9.74 -5.06 -9.59
CA CYS A 139 -9.52 -5.07 -11.03
C CYS A 139 -10.76 -5.56 -11.80
N ALA A 140 -11.51 -6.51 -11.24
CA ALA A 140 -12.79 -6.93 -11.82
C ALA A 140 -13.83 -5.80 -11.86
N GLY A 141 -13.77 -4.85 -10.92
CA GLY A 141 -14.69 -3.71 -10.82
C GLY A 141 -14.37 -2.51 -11.74
N PHE A 142 -13.23 -2.46 -12.41
CA PHE A 142 -12.83 -1.34 -13.29
C PHE A 142 -12.79 -1.70 -14.79
N SER A 143 -13.22 -2.92 -15.12
CA SER A 143 -13.45 -3.39 -16.49
C SER A 143 -14.93 -3.24 -16.86
N GLN A 144 -15.40 -2.00 -17.00
CA GLN A 144 -16.59 -1.67 -17.79
C GLN A 144 -16.31 -0.44 -18.63
#